data_AF-T0FT20-F1
#
_entry.id   AF-T0FT20-F1
#
_cell.length_a   1.000
_cell.length_b   1.000
_cell.length_c   1.000
_cell.angle_alpha   90.00
_cell.angle_beta   90.00
_cell.angle_gamma   90.00
#
_symmetry.space_group_name_H-M   'P 1'
#
loop_
_entity.id
_entity.type
_entity.pdbx_description
1 polymer ?
#
loop_
_entity_poly.entity_id
_entity_poly.type
_entity_poly.pdbx_seq_one_letter_code
_entity_poly.pdbx_strand_id
1 'polypeptide(L)'
;MNYILEKSNKQVIWINADSNQLTGVEAWANFKPDQHEIAYSLHYNPKVGESFLAEIKNGIAQDFEPRKVYNKISKEERILQSWEDQINLETETEDKPLRDSSGSLLPHQIYAETEGWIVDLIQKKDSLIKLVNSICESKIIAGFVSNALGAPYFYTSDRDDQLNLVGLVSRTLQLVINAQIKIVLRNIAIIRRTRLNKS
;
A
#
# COMPACT_ATOMS: atom_id res chain seq x y z
N MET A 1 16.70 -2.84 -41.29
CA MET A 1 17.65 -3.98 -41.27
C MET A 1 16.85 -5.26 -41.12
N ASN A 2 17.31 -6.34 -41.74
CA ASN A 2 16.74 -7.68 -41.62
C ASN A 2 17.63 -8.52 -40.70
N TYR A 3 17.03 -9.13 -39.69
CA TYR A 3 17.69 -9.97 -38.70
C TYR A 3 17.32 -11.41 -38.99
N ILE A 4 18.33 -12.29 -39.06
CA ILE A 4 18.11 -13.73 -39.12
C ILE A 4 18.21 -14.27 -37.71
N LEU A 5 17.15 -14.93 -37.28
CA LEU A 5 16.98 -15.46 -35.94
C LEU A 5 16.96 -16.98 -35.99
N GLU A 6 17.63 -17.62 -35.04
CA GLU A 6 17.43 -19.03 -34.75
C GLU A 6 16.03 -19.23 -34.14
N LYS A 7 15.18 -20.09 -34.71
CA LYS A 7 13.80 -20.25 -34.23
C LYS A 7 13.71 -20.79 -32.80
N SER A 8 14.69 -21.59 -32.39
CA SER A 8 14.67 -22.30 -31.10
C SER A 8 14.83 -21.36 -29.89
N ASN A 9 15.58 -20.27 -30.04
CA ASN A 9 15.95 -19.38 -28.94
C ASN A 9 15.89 -17.88 -29.29
N LYS A 10 15.49 -17.54 -30.52
CA LYS A 10 15.42 -16.17 -31.05
C LYS A 10 16.77 -15.43 -31.03
N GLN A 11 17.90 -16.13 -31.01
CA GLN A 11 19.22 -15.52 -31.08
C GLN A 11 19.46 -14.96 -32.49
N VAL A 12 20.02 -13.76 -32.56
CA VAL A 12 20.43 -13.15 -33.83
C VAL A 12 21.68 -13.86 -34.33
N ILE A 13 21.56 -14.59 -35.44
CA ILE A 13 22.68 -15.32 -36.06
C ILE A 13 23.28 -14.55 -37.25
N TRP A 14 22.52 -13.64 -37.84
CA TRP A 14 22.98 -12.80 -38.94
C TRP A 14 22.19 -11.49 -39.03
N ILE A 15 22.83 -10.43 -39.54
CA ILE A 15 22.20 -9.13 -39.79
C ILE A 15 22.47 -8.73 -41.24
N ASN A 16 21.41 -8.41 -41.96
CA ASN A 16 21.46 -7.81 -43.28
C ASN A 16 21.02 -6.34 -43.19
N ALA A 17 21.92 -5.44 -43.55
CA ALA A 17 21.73 -3.99 -43.41
C ALA A 17 20.77 -3.38 -44.47
N ASP A 18 20.21 -4.18 -45.38
CA ASP A 18 19.22 -3.70 -46.34
C ASP A 18 18.03 -3.02 -45.64
N SER A 19 17.59 -1.92 -46.24
CA SER A 19 16.48 -1.12 -45.75
C SER A 19 15.12 -1.65 -46.20
N ASN A 20 15.06 -2.52 -47.20
CA ASN A 20 13.84 -3.21 -47.62
C ASN A 20 13.60 -4.44 -46.76
N GLN A 21 12.34 -4.83 -46.59
CA GLN A 21 12.00 -6.11 -45.99
C GLN A 21 12.36 -7.24 -46.96
N LEU A 22 13.26 -8.13 -46.53
CA LEU A 22 13.74 -9.26 -47.33
C LEU A 22 13.16 -10.57 -46.80
N THR A 23 13.12 -11.59 -47.67
CA THR A 23 12.67 -12.93 -47.29
C THR A 23 13.60 -14.01 -47.83
N GLY A 24 13.57 -15.19 -47.20
CA GLY A 24 14.29 -16.35 -47.70
C GLY A 24 15.79 -16.12 -47.93
N VAL A 25 16.27 -16.64 -49.06
CA VAL A 25 17.67 -16.58 -49.48
C VAL A 25 18.15 -15.16 -49.83
N GLU A 26 17.22 -14.24 -50.14
CA GLU A 26 17.55 -12.83 -50.40
C GLU A 26 18.03 -12.13 -49.13
N ALA A 27 17.47 -12.52 -47.98
CA ALA A 27 17.90 -12.00 -46.68
C ALA A 27 19.25 -12.60 -46.26
N TRP A 28 19.47 -13.89 -46.48
CA TRP A 28 20.73 -14.58 -46.19
C TRP A 28 20.87 -15.86 -47.03
N ALA A 29 22.00 -16.02 -47.73
CA ALA A 29 22.22 -17.14 -48.65
C ALA A 29 22.07 -18.53 -48.00
N ASN A 30 22.36 -18.66 -46.69
CA ASN A 30 22.23 -19.90 -45.94
C ASN A 30 20.90 -20.02 -45.19
N PHE A 31 19.89 -19.22 -45.56
CA PHE A 31 18.59 -19.24 -44.91
C PHE A 31 17.91 -20.61 -45.08
N LYS A 32 17.40 -21.13 -43.97
CA LYS A 32 16.71 -22.41 -43.88
C LYS A 32 15.37 -22.16 -43.19
N PRO A 33 14.24 -22.23 -43.91
CA PRO A 33 12.93 -21.80 -43.37
C PRO A 33 12.44 -22.66 -42.21
N ASP A 34 12.97 -23.86 -42.04
CA ASP A 34 12.72 -24.77 -40.92
C ASP A 34 13.49 -24.38 -39.64
N GLN A 35 14.68 -23.79 -39.79
CA GLN A 35 15.58 -23.44 -38.67
C GLN A 35 15.55 -21.95 -38.31
N HIS A 36 15.29 -21.09 -39.30
CA HIS A 36 15.49 -19.65 -39.19
C HIS A 36 14.19 -18.86 -39.40
N GLU A 37 14.16 -17.69 -38.78
CA GLU A 37 13.11 -16.68 -38.93
C GLU A 37 13.75 -15.35 -39.32
N ILE A 38 13.00 -14.51 -40.03
CA ILE A 38 13.46 -13.20 -40.46
C ILE A 38 12.60 -12.15 -39.76
N ALA A 39 13.26 -11.21 -39.09
CA ALA A 39 12.63 -10.03 -38.52
C ALA A 39 13.16 -8.78 -39.21
N TYR A 40 12.27 -7.94 -39.70
CA TYR A 40 12.61 -6.63 -40.23
C TYR A 40 12.39 -5.57 -39.15
N SER A 41 13.37 -4.70 -38.94
CA SER A 41 13.29 -3.62 -37.95
C SER A 41 13.96 -2.34 -38.46
N LEU A 42 13.37 -1.19 -38.10
CA LEU A 42 13.90 0.15 -38.36
C LEU A 42 14.49 0.80 -37.09
N HIS A 43 13.91 0.52 -35.92
CA HIS A 43 14.20 1.25 -34.68
C HIS A 43 14.77 0.36 -33.56
N TYR A 44 14.86 -0.94 -33.79
CA TYR A 44 15.43 -1.93 -32.86
C TYR A 44 16.67 -2.57 -33.49
N ASN A 45 17.82 -2.54 -32.78
CA ASN A 45 19.13 -2.90 -33.33
C ASN A 45 19.95 -3.84 -32.41
N PRO A 46 19.50 -5.09 -32.20
CA PRO A 46 20.29 -6.09 -31.48
C PRO A 46 21.50 -6.53 -32.31
N LYS A 47 22.53 -7.02 -31.63
CA LYS A 47 23.77 -7.52 -32.25
C LYS A 47 23.71 -9.02 -32.48
N VAL A 48 24.58 -9.50 -33.38
CA VAL A 48 24.79 -10.94 -33.56
C VAL A 48 25.21 -11.57 -32.23
N GLY A 49 24.57 -12.68 -31.87
CA GLY A 49 24.73 -13.38 -30.60
C GLY A 49 23.77 -12.92 -29.50
N GLU A 50 23.12 -11.77 -29.63
CA GLU A 50 22.10 -11.31 -28.67
C GLU A 50 20.74 -11.96 -28.94
N SER A 51 19.89 -12.01 -27.92
CA SER A 51 18.50 -12.43 -28.07
C SER A 51 17.67 -11.31 -28.69
N PHE A 52 16.85 -11.66 -29.68
CA PHE A 52 15.90 -10.72 -30.27
C PHE A 52 14.65 -10.63 -29.39
N LEU A 53 14.52 -9.53 -28.64
CA LEU A 53 13.50 -9.36 -27.61
C LEU A 53 12.21 -8.70 -28.12
N ALA A 54 12.29 -7.97 -29.24
CA ALA A 54 11.13 -7.30 -29.80
C ALA A 54 10.06 -8.27 -30.29
N GLU A 55 8.80 -7.94 -30.06
CA GLU A 55 7.68 -8.68 -30.62
C GLU A 55 7.72 -8.59 -32.16
N ILE A 56 7.49 -9.71 -32.85
CA ILE A 56 7.49 -9.77 -34.31
C ILE A 56 6.07 -10.05 -34.79
N LYS A 57 5.49 -9.13 -35.58
CA LYS A 57 4.20 -9.30 -36.25
C LYS A 57 4.40 -9.24 -37.76
N ASN A 58 3.98 -10.27 -38.49
CA ASN A 58 4.14 -10.38 -39.94
C ASN A 58 5.59 -10.16 -40.42
N GLY A 59 6.57 -10.67 -39.66
CA GLY A 59 7.99 -10.50 -39.96
C GLY A 59 8.54 -9.10 -39.68
N ILE A 60 7.79 -8.23 -39.00
CA ILE A 60 8.19 -6.87 -38.64
C ILE A 60 8.27 -6.74 -37.12
N ALA A 61 9.42 -6.29 -36.62
CA ALA A 61 9.62 -5.97 -35.21
C ALA A 61 8.75 -4.78 -34.83
N GLN A 62 8.02 -4.92 -33.74
CA GLN A 62 7.19 -3.86 -33.19
C GLN A 62 8.05 -2.87 -32.39
N ASP A 63 7.65 -1.61 -32.44
CA ASP A 63 8.24 -0.58 -31.60
C ASP A 63 7.96 -0.88 -30.12
N PHE A 64 8.89 -0.51 -29.27
CA PHE A 64 8.72 -0.67 -27.84
C PHE A 64 7.77 0.41 -27.30
N GLU A 65 6.72 0.00 -26.61
CA GLU A 65 5.87 0.92 -25.85
C GLU A 65 6.40 1.07 -24.41
N PRO A 66 6.69 2.31 -23.95
CA PRO A 66 7.13 2.55 -22.58
C PRO A 66 6.12 2.04 -21.55
N ARG A 67 6.62 1.31 -20.55
CA ARG A 67 5.80 0.68 -19.51
C ARG A 67 6.28 1.07 -18.13
N LYS A 68 5.34 1.31 -17.22
CA LYS A 68 5.65 1.65 -15.83
C LYS A 68 5.80 0.36 -15.03
N VAL A 69 6.85 0.32 -14.23
CA VAL A 69 7.05 -0.71 -13.20
C VAL A 69 7.28 -0.04 -11.86
N TYR A 70 6.95 -0.75 -10.80
CA TYR A 70 6.99 -0.24 -9.43
C TYR A 70 7.83 -1.16 -8.56
N ASN A 71 8.70 -0.57 -7.76
CA ASN A 71 9.45 -1.33 -6.76
C ASN A 71 8.50 -1.88 -5.68
N LYS A 72 8.53 -3.20 -5.44
CA LYS A 72 7.66 -3.92 -4.48
C LYS A 72 7.80 -3.44 -3.03
N ILE A 73 8.88 -2.73 -2.69
CA ILE A 73 9.18 -2.23 -1.34
C ILE A 73 8.99 -0.71 -1.24
N SER A 74 9.72 0.06 -2.05
CA SER A 74 9.73 1.53 -1.99
C SER A 74 8.51 2.17 -2.64
N LYS A 75 7.78 1.44 -3.49
CA LYS A 75 6.69 1.93 -4.36
C LYS A 75 7.14 2.95 -5.41
N GLU A 76 8.44 3.16 -5.56
CA GLU A 76 8.97 4.07 -6.56
C GLU A 76 8.65 3.56 -7.96
N GLU A 77 8.23 4.48 -8.81
CA GLU A 77 7.93 4.24 -10.21
C GLU A 77 9.20 4.44 -11.02
N ARG A 78 9.45 3.53 -11.98
CA ARG A 78 10.31 3.82 -13.13
C ARG A 78 9.63 3.39 -14.42
N ILE A 79 10.15 3.88 -15.53
CA ILE A 79 9.60 3.62 -16.86
C ILE A 79 10.63 2.80 -17.63
N LEU A 80 10.25 1.61 -18.08
CA LEU A 80 11.01 0.83 -19.04
C LEU A 80 11.02 1.59 -20.36
N GLN A 81 12.19 1.77 -20.97
CA GLN A 81 12.35 2.59 -22.19
C GLN A 81 12.66 1.78 -23.45
N SER A 82 13.07 0.52 -23.31
CA SER A 82 13.40 -0.35 -24.44
C SER A 82 13.17 -1.81 -24.11
N TRP A 83 13.30 -2.68 -25.12
CA TRP A 83 13.18 -4.12 -24.96
C TRP A 83 14.28 -4.71 -24.06
N GLU A 84 15.46 -4.10 -24.02
CA GLU A 84 16.59 -4.48 -23.16
C GLU A 84 16.39 -4.08 -21.69
N ASP A 85 15.57 -3.07 -21.44
CA ASP A 85 15.22 -2.63 -20.09
C ASP A 85 14.12 -3.54 -19.52
N GLN A 86 14.54 -4.68 -18.98
CA GLN A 86 13.63 -5.69 -18.46
C GLN A 86 13.19 -5.39 -17.02
N ILE A 87 11.98 -5.85 -16.69
CA ILE A 87 11.47 -5.84 -15.32
C ILE A 87 12.23 -6.85 -14.46
N ASN A 88 12.66 -6.45 -13.27
CA ASN A 88 13.20 -7.37 -12.28
C ASN A 88 12.06 -7.97 -11.46
N LEU A 89 11.58 -9.16 -11.85
CA LEU A 89 10.43 -9.82 -11.22
C LEU A 89 10.60 -10.11 -9.71
N GLU A 90 11.83 -10.18 -9.20
CA GLU A 90 12.08 -10.36 -7.75
C GLU A 90 11.75 -9.09 -6.96
N THR A 91 11.96 -7.91 -7.55
CA THR A 91 11.90 -6.63 -6.84
C THR A 91 10.87 -5.65 -7.40
N GLU A 92 10.28 -5.94 -8.55
CA GLU A 92 9.42 -5.04 -9.30
C GLU A 92 8.14 -5.72 -9.78
N THR A 93 7.10 -4.93 -9.96
CA THR A 93 5.80 -5.34 -10.47
C THR A 93 5.24 -4.30 -11.44
N GLU A 94 4.41 -4.73 -12.39
CA GLU A 94 3.60 -3.83 -13.22
C GLU A 94 2.36 -3.32 -12.46
N ASP A 95 2.00 -3.96 -11.35
CA ASP A 95 0.85 -3.57 -10.54
C ASP A 95 1.07 -2.21 -9.89
N LYS A 96 0.11 -1.32 -10.12
CA LYS A 96 0.17 0.04 -9.59
C LYS A 96 -0.14 0.06 -8.09
N PRO A 97 0.66 0.75 -7.27
CA PRO A 97 0.38 0.96 -5.85
C PRO A 97 -0.99 1.62 -5.63
N LEU A 98 -1.64 1.24 -4.52
CA LEU A 98 -2.95 1.75 -4.16
C LEU A 98 -2.90 3.25 -3.85
N ARG A 99 -3.94 3.95 -4.29
CA ARG A 99 -4.14 5.38 -4.07
C ARG A 99 -5.53 5.66 -3.51
N ASP A 100 -5.65 6.74 -2.75
CA ASP A 100 -6.95 7.23 -2.28
C ASP A 100 -7.70 7.99 -3.39
N SER A 101 -8.89 8.51 -3.06
CA SER A 101 -9.72 9.30 -3.97
C SER A 101 -9.09 10.63 -4.40
N SER A 102 -8.10 11.13 -3.68
CA SER A 102 -7.32 12.32 -4.05
C SER A 102 -6.15 11.99 -4.98
N GLY A 103 -5.88 10.71 -5.21
CA GLY A 103 -4.72 10.23 -5.97
C GLY A 103 -3.44 10.12 -5.14
N SER A 104 -3.49 10.31 -3.82
CA SER A 104 -2.34 10.15 -2.94
C SER A 104 -2.08 8.68 -2.64
N LEU A 105 -0.80 8.28 -2.51
CA LEU A 105 -0.44 6.90 -2.19
C LEU A 105 -0.98 6.49 -0.82
N LEU A 106 -1.61 5.32 -0.74
CA LEU A 106 -2.03 4.78 0.54
C LEU A 106 -0.80 4.42 1.39
N PRO A 107 -0.76 4.86 2.67
CA PRO A 107 0.32 4.50 3.56
C PRO A 107 0.21 3.02 4.00
N HIS A 108 1.31 2.47 4.47
CA HIS A 108 1.39 1.11 5.03
C HIS A 108 0.94 0.00 4.06
N GLN A 109 1.17 0.17 2.75
CA GLN A 109 0.93 -0.90 1.79
C GLN A 109 2.17 -1.78 1.57
N ILE A 110 1.93 -3.07 1.35
CA ILE A 110 2.90 -4.12 1.03
C ILE A 110 2.45 -4.83 -0.25
N TYR A 111 3.41 -5.40 -0.99
CA TYR A 111 3.11 -6.19 -2.17
C TYR A 111 3.02 -7.67 -1.81
N ALA A 112 1.89 -8.31 -2.12
CA ALA A 112 1.67 -9.74 -1.99
C ALA A 112 1.60 -10.37 -3.38
N GLU A 113 2.42 -11.38 -3.66
CA GLU A 113 2.56 -11.96 -5.01
C GLU A 113 1.24 -12.43 -5.64
N THR A 114 0.25 -12.82 -4.82
CA THR A 114 -1.06 -13.31 -5.30
C THR A 114 -2.16 -12.26 -5.31
N GLU A 115 -2.07 -11.22 -4.50
CA GLU A 115 -3.14 -10.23 -4.29
C GLU A 115 -2.75 -8.82 -4.78
N GLY A 116 -1.50 -8.65 -5.19
CA GLY A 116 -0.92 -7.36 -5.55
C GLY A 116 -0.71 -6.48 -4.31
N TRP A 117 -0.95 -5.19 -4.46
CA TRP A 117 -0.80 -4.24 -3.36
C TRP A 117 -1.94 -4.36 -2.34
N ILE A 118 -1.59 -4.60 -1.08
CA ILE A 118 -2.53 -4.67 0.04
C ILE A 118 -2.09 -3.74 1.16
N VAL A 119 -3.05 -3.29 1.97
CA VAL A 119 -2.75 -2.48 3.16
C VAL A 119 -2.40 -3.40 4.32
N ASP A 120 -1.21 -3.19 4.90
CA ASP A 120 -0.81 -3.80 6.16
C ASP A 120 -1.68 -3.22 7.30
N LEU A 121 -2.70 -3.98 7.67
CA LEU A 121 -3.66 -3.60 8.71
C LEU A 121 -3.02 -3.50 10.09
N ILE A 122 -1.93 -4.24 10.34
CA ILE A 122 -1.21 -4.19 11.63
C ILE A 122 -0.50 -2.84 11.73
N GLN A 123 0.31 -2.49 10.73
CA GLN A 123 0.99 -1.19 10.70
C GLN A 123 0.01 -0.02 10.71
N LYS A 124 -1.09 -0.13 9.95
CA LYS A 124 -2.13 0.90 9.93
C LYS A 124 -2.78 1.08 11.30
N LYS A 125 -3.13 -0.02 11.99
CA LYS A 125 -3.66 0.01 13.36
C LYS A 125 -2.69 0.68 14.32
N ASP A 126 -1.41 0.30 14.28
CA ASP A 126 -0.40 0.85 15.18
C ASP A 126 -0.17 2.34 14.94
N SER A 127 -0.15 2.77 13.68
CA SER A 127 -0.08 4.17 13.27
C SER A 127 -1.26 4.99 13.81
N LEU A 128 -2.48 4.45 13.71
CA LEU A 128 -3.69 5.09 14.25
C LEU A 128 -3.67 5.17 15.78
N ILE A 129 -3.23 4.12 16.47
CA ILE A 129 -3.09 4.14 17.94
C ILE A 129 -2.10 5.23 18.36
N LYS A 130 -0.94 5.31 17.70
CA LYS A 130 0.06 6.35 17.97
C LYS A 130 -0.49 7.76 17.74
N LEU A 131 -1.24 7.95 16.65
CA LEU A 131 -1.88 9.23 16.34
C LEU A 131 -2.89 9.63 17.42
N VAL A 132 -3.79 8.72 17.82
CA VAL A 132 -4.77 8.97 18.88
C VAL A 132 -4.08 9.30 20.20
N ASN A 133 -3.06 8.53 20.58
CA ASN A 133 -2.30 8.78 21.80
C ASN A 133 -1.62 10.15 21.77
N SER A 134 -1.00 10.53 20.64
CA SER A 134 -0.35 11.83 20.48
C SER A 134 -1.35 12.99 20.55
N ILE A 135 -2.55 12.84 19.96
CA ILE A 135 -3.63 13.83 20.07
C ILE A 135 -4.11 13.96 21.52
N CYS A 136 -4.33 12.83 22.20
CA CYS A 136 -4.74 12.81 23.60
C CYS A 136 -3.70 13.46 24.51
N GLU A 137 -2.43 13.09 24.35
CA GLU A 137 -1.30 13.68 25.07
C GLU A 137 -1.24 15.19 24.85
N SER A 138 -1.32 15.64 23.59
CA SER A 138 -1.33 17.06 23.24
C SER A 138 -2.49 17.80 23.91
N LYS A 139 -3.70 17.20 23.94
CA LYS A 139 -4.86 17.78 24.61
C LYS A 139 -4.75 17.81 26.13
N ILE A 140 -4.17 16.76 26.73
CA ILE A 140 -3.92 16.72 28.18
C ILE A 140 -2.94 17.83 28.56
N ILE A 141 -1.82 17.94 27.85
CA ILE A 141 -0.79 18.95 28.10
C ILE A 141 -1.34 20.37 27.90
N ALA A 142 -2.15 20.57 26.85
CA ALA A 142 -2.78 21.85 26.57
C ALA A 142 -3.81 22.29 27.63
N GLY A 143 -4.21 21.41 28.56
CA GLY A 143 -5.23 21.71 29.55
C GLY A 143 -6.65 21.75 28.96
N PHE A 144 -7.63 22.06 29.80
CA PHE A 144 -9.04 22.14 29.39
C PHE A 144 -9.83 23.12 30.26
N VAL A 145 -10.89 23.71 29.69
CA VAL A 145 -11.84 24.54 30.45
C VAL A 145 -12.93 23.66 31.03
N SER A 146 -13.26 23.83 32.31
CA SER A 146 -14.39 23.17 32.96
C SER A 146 -15.15 24.11 33.89
N ASN A 147 -16.47 23.89 33.97
CA ASN A 147 -17.38 24.63 34.83
C ASN A 147 -17.65 23.92 36.16
N ALA A 148 -16.85 22.90 36.52
CA ALA A 148 -17.10 22.05 37.69
C ALA A 148 -17.13 22.82 39.02
N LEU A 149 -16.49 23.99 39.09
CA LEU A 149 -16.49 24.88 40.25
C LEU A 149 -17.65 25.90 40.25
N GLY A 150 -18.60 25.78 39.31
CA GLY A 150 -19.72 26.73 39.16
C GLY A 150 -19.41 27.95 38.27
N ALA A 151 -18.19 28.06 37.75
CA ALA A 151 -17.76 29.05 36.77
C ALA A 151 -16.68 28.46 35.84
N PRO A 152 -16.48 29.00 34.62
CA PRO A 152 -15.42 28.54 33.72
C PRO A 152 -14.03 28.71 34.33
N TYR A 153 -13.30 27.61 34.48
CA TYR A 153 -11.92 27.58 34.93
C TYR A 153 -11.07 26.75 33.98
N PHE A 154 -9.89 27.27 33.62
CA PHE A 154 -8.94 26.56 32.79
C PHE A 154 -7.99 25.74 33.66
N TYR A 155 -8.09 24.42 33.54
CA TYR A 155 -7.21 23.46 34.19
C TYR A 155 -5.99 23.25 33.29
N THR A 156 -4.81 23.57 33.80
CA THR A 156 -3.54 23.26 33.15
C THR A 156 -3.18 21.79 33.37
N SER A 157 -2.13 21.30 32.72
CA SER A 157 -1.60 19.94 32.97
C SER A 157 -0.77 19.83 34.26
N ASP A 158 -0.80 20.85 35.13
CA ASP A 158 -0.01 20.86 36.36
C ASP A 158 -0.45 19.73 37.32
N ARG A 159 0.47 19.28 38.16
CA ARG A 159 0.30 18.18 39.11
C ARG A 159 -0.90 18.39 40.03
N ASP A 160 -1.14 19.63 40.46
CA ASP A 160 -2.27 19.97 41.33
C ASP A 160 -3.60 19.86 40.59
N ASP A 161 -3.65 20.23 39.31
CA ASP A 161 -4.84 20.07 38.46
C ASP A 161 -5.14 18.59 38.18
N GLN A 162 -4.11 17.75 37.99
CA GLN A 162 -4.27 16.30 37.87
C GLN A 162 -4.78 15.67 39.17
N LEU A 163 -4.26 16.10 40.33
CA LEU A 163 -4.75 15.66 41.65
C LEU A 163 -6.20 16.08 41.89
N ASN A 164 -6.56 17.31 41.49
CA ASN A 164 -7.93 17.81 41.56
C ASN A 164 -8.87 16.98 40.68
N LEU A 165 -8.45 16.64 39.46
CA LEU A 165 -9.25 15.80 38.55
C LEU A 165 -9.49 14.39 39.12
N VAL A 166 -8.43 13.75 39.62
CA VAL A 166 -8.52 12.43 40.28
C VAL A 166 -9.42 12.49 41.51
N GLY A 167 -9.31 13.56 42.30
CA GLY A 167 -10.18 13.83 43.44
C GLY A 167 -11.65 13.97 43.03
N LEU A 168 -11.93 14.65 41.92
CA LEU A 168 -13.29 14.89 41.42
C LEU A 168 -13.94 13.61 40.87
N VAL A 169 -13.19 12.81 40.11
CA VAL A 169 -13.64 11.47 39.66
C VAL A 169 -13.92 10.56 40.85
N SER A 170 -13.02 10.54 41.84
CA SER A 170 -13.19 9.74 43.06
C SER A 170 -14.42 10.16 43.87
N ARG A 171 -14.65 11.47 44.02
CA ARG A 171 -15.82 12.01 44.73
C ARG A 171 -17.12 11.68 44.03
N THR A 172 -17.14 11.76 42.70
CA THR A 172 -18.30 11.40 41.87
C THR A 172 -18.61 9.91 42.02
N LEU A 173 -17.59 9.05 41.97
CA LEU A 173 -17.75 7.61 42.17
C LEU A 173 -18.30 7.30 43.58
N GLN A 174 -17.80 7.97 44.62
CA GLN A 174 -18.27 7.79 45.99
C GLN A 174 -19.75 8.21 46.16
N LEU A 175 -20.17 9.30 45.52
CA LEU A 175 -21.56 9.77 45.56
C LEU A 175 -22.50 8.75 44.88
N VAL A 176 -22.10 8.19 43.74
CA VAL A 176 -22.86 7.15 43.05
C VAL A 176 -22.98 5.89 43.91
N ILE A 177 -21.88 5.43 44.51
CA ILE A 177 -21.89 4.27 45.43
C ILE A 177 -22.81 4.53 46.62
N ASN A 178 -22.72 5.70 47.26
CA ASN A 178 -23.54 6.06 48.40
C ASN A 178 -25.04 6.14 48.04
N ALA A 179 -25.38 6.63 46.85
CA ALA A 179 -26.75 6.64 46.35
C ALA A 179 -27.28 5.21 46.16
N GLN A 180 -26.47 4.33 45.56
CA GLN A 180 -26.81 2.92 45.35
C GLN A 180 -27.05 2.20 46.69
N ILE A 181 -26.19 2.41 47.68
CA ILE A 181 -26.33 1.84 49.03
C ILE A 181 -27.62 2.33 49.69
N LYS A 182 -27.94 3.63 49.61
CA LYS A 182 -29.20 4.18 50.15
C LYS A 182 -30.44 3.54 49.51
N ILE A 183 -30.40 3.29 48.21
CA ILE A 183 -31.50 2.60 47.49
C ILE A 183 -31.65 1.17 48.02
N VAL A 184 -30.56 0.42 48.14
CA VAL A 184 -30.57 -0.95 48.67
C VAL A 184 -31.10 -0.98 50.11
N LEU A 185 -30.65 -0.08 50.98
CA LEU A 185 -31.11 0.01 52.37
C LEU A 185 -32.59 0.38 52.46
N ARG A 186 -33.09 1.30 51.62
CA ARG A 186 -34.53 1.60 51.51
C ARG A 186 -35.33 0.37 51.12
N ASN A 187 -34.86 -0.37 50.11
CA ASN A 187 -35.54 -1.58 49.65
C ASN A 187 -35.58 -2.67 50.73
N ILE A 188 -34.49 -2.87 51.47
CA ILE A 188 -34.47 -3.78 52.63
C ILE A 188 -35.45 -3.35 53.71
N ALA A 189 -35.52 -2.05 54.02
CA ALA A 189 -36.47 -1.51 55.00
C ALA A 189 -37.93 -1.70 54.58
N ILE A 190 -38.24 -1.50 53.29
CA ILE A 190 -39.58 -1.75 52.72
C ILE A 190 -39.94 -3.24 52.81
N ILE A 191 -39.00 -4.14 52.50
CA ILE A 191 -39.21 -5.60 52.61
C ILE A 191 -39.43 -6.01 54.07
N ARG A 192 -38.67 -5.45 55.03
CA ARG A 192 -38.87 -5.73 56.47
C ARG A 192 -40.22 -5.24 56.98
N ARG A 193 -40.66 -4.03 56.58
CA ARG A 193 -42.00 -3.51 56.95
C ARG A 193 -43.14 -4.34 56.37
N THR A 194 -43.02 -4.78 55.11
CA THR A 194 -44.05 -5.61 54.47
C THR A 194 -44.11 -7.04 55.03
N ARG A 195 -43.02 -7.56 55.62
CA ARG A 195 -43.05 -8.82 56.37
C ARG A 195 -43.67 -8.68 57.76
N LEU A 196 -43.41 -7.58 58.48
CA LEU A 196 -43.95 -7.34 59.83
C LEU A 196 -45.47 -7.06 59.82
N ASN A 197 -46.01 -6.48 58.76
CA ASN A 197 -47.46 -6.23 58.62
C ASN A 197 -48.25 -7.47 58.12
N LYS A 198 -47.61 -8.63 57.97
CA LYS A 198 -48.22 -9.90 57.53
C LYS A 198 -48.24 -10.99 58.61
N SER A 199 -47.83 -10.68 59.84
CA SER A 199 -48.00 -11.53 61.05
C SER A 199 -49.04 -10.91 61.97
#